data_AF-A0A380H8A3-F1
#
_entry.id   AF-A0A380H8A3-F1
#
_cell.length_a   1.000
_cell.length_b   1.000
_cell.length_c   1.000
_cell.angle_alpha   90.00
_cell.angle_beta   90.00
_cell.angle_gamma   90.00
#
_symmetry.space_group_name_H-M   'P 1'
#
loop_
_entity.id
_entity.type
_entity.pdbx_description
1 polymer ?
#
loop_
_entity_poly.entity_id
_entity_poly.type
_entity_poly.pdbx_seq_one_letter_code
_entity_poly.pdbx_strand_id
1 'polypeptide(L)'
;MKNKCQMNIGVLLYGCGHHQSAWRMEDSYIEDIGNVSYYQHLAHIAEKGLLDIVFFADNQAFNASDNATLPYSLEDFVEHVIPYNIVDYLEMHISRLHCVSCLALNL
;
A
#
# COMPACT_ATOMS: atom_id res chain seq x y z
N MET A 1 -33.27 -2.99 19.22
CA MET A 1 -33.04 -3.05 17.76
C MET A 1 -31.93 -4.07 17.54
N LYS A 2 -32.13 -5.10 16.69
CA LYS A 2 -31.02 -6.01 16.34
C LYS A 2 -29.95 -5.17 15.65
N ASN A 3 -28.73 -5.14 16.17
CA ASN A 3 -27.58 -4.64 15.40
C ASN A 3 -27.54 -5.47 14.11
N LYS A 4 -27.77 -4.83 12.96
CA LYS A 4 -27.49 -5.46 11.67
C LYS A 4 -25.99 -5.67 11.64
N CYS A 5 -25.53 -6.92 11.60
CA CYS A 5 -24.16 -7.20 11.18
C CYS A 5 -24.00 -6.64 9.76
N GLN A 6 -23.21 -5.60 9.61
CA GLN A 6 -22.72 -5.16 8.31
C GLN A 6 -21.41 -5.90 8.01
N MET A 7 -21.18 -6.16 6.73
CA MET A 7 -19.92 -6.70 6.27
C MET A 7 -18.91 -5.56 6.27
N ASN A 8 -17.76 -5.79 6.90
CA ASN A 8 -16.65 -4.86 6.81
C ASN A 8 -15.82 -5.20 5.58
N ILE A 9 -15.50 -4.21 4.76
CA ILE A 9 -14.73 -4.39 3.52
C ILE A 9 -13.49 -3.51 3.59
N GLY A 10 -12.33 -4.14 3.48
CA GLY A 10 -11.04 -3.45 3.36
C GLY A 10 -10.44 -3.62 1.98
N VAL A 11 -9.50 -2.73 1.64
CA VAL A 11 -8.69 -2.82 0.43
C VAL A 11 -7.21 -2.89 0.77
N LEU A 12 -6.49 -3.74 0.04
CA LEU A 12 -5.05 -3.88 0.10
C LEU A 12 -4.42 -3.12 -1.06
N LEU A 13 -3.62 -2.10 -0.76
CA LEU A 13 -2.85 -1.34 -1.74
C LEU A 13 -1.43 -1.88 -1.79
N TYR A 14 -1.04 -2.35 -2.98
CA TYR A 14 0.24 -3.00 -3.21
C TYR A 14 0.77 -2.69 -4.62
N GLY A 15 1.68 -1.71 -4.73
CA GLY A 15 2.28 -1.31 -6.01
C GLY A 15 1.29 -1.22 -7.17
N CYS A 16 1.51 -2.05 -8.20
CA CYS A 16 0.64 -2.19 -9.39
C CYS A 16 -0.40 -3.33 -9.28
N GLY A 17 -0.48 -4.03 -8.14
CA GLY A 17 -1.32 -5.18 -7.90
C GLY A 17 -0.53 -6.48 -7.63
N HIS A 18 -1.22 -7.53 -7.19
CA HIS A 18 -0.60 -8.80 -6.77
C HIS A 18 -0.04 -9.67 -7.91
N HIS A 19 -0.35 -9.34 -9.16
CA HIS A 19 0.14 -10.13 -10.29
C HIS A 19 1.54 -9.63 -10.69
N GLN A 20 2.53 -10.52 -10.75
CA GLN A 20 3.95 -10.16 -11.01
C GLN A 20 4.19 -9.36 -12.29
N SER A 21 3.27 -9.44 -13.25
CA SER A 21 3.31 -8.69 -14.51
C SER A 21 2.24 -7.60 -14.63
N ALA A 22 1.57 -7.22 -13.54
CA ALA A 22 0.53 -6.18 -13.55
C ALA A 22 1.05 -4.83 -14.04
N TRP A 23 2.32 -4.52 -13.74
CA TRP A 23 3.01 -3.32 -14.21
C TRP A 23 3.10 -3.19 -15.74
N ARG A 24 2.89 -4.29 -16.48
CA ARG A 24 2.96 -4.31 -17.95
C ARG A 24 1.63 -3.93 -18.61
N MET A 25 0.57 -3.77 -17.83
CA MET A 25 -0.72 -3.33 -18.35
C MET A 25 -0.63 -1.86 -18.79
N GLU A 26 -1.31 -1.52 -19.89
CA GLU A 26 -1.26 -0.16 -20.45
C GLU A 26 -1.89 0.88 -19.52
N ASP A 27 -2.80 0.47 -18.64
CA ASP A 27 -3.43 1.26 -17.59
C ASP A 27 -2.76 1.11 -16.21
N SER A 28 -1.56 0.54 -16.17
CA SER A 28 -0.77 0.47 -14.94
C SER A 28 -0.24 1.85 -14.53
N TYR A 29 -0.19 2.11 -13.23
CA TYR A 29 0.37 3.34 -12.65
C TYR A 29 1.80 3.12 -12.16
N ILE A 30 2.60 2.34 -12.89
CA ILE A 30 3.96 1.93 -12.49
C ILE A 30 4.90 3.12 -12.27
N GLU A 31 4.67 4.23 -12.96
CA GLU A 31 5.46 5.46 -12.81
C GLU A 31 5.14 6.21 -11.51
N ASP A 32 3.95 6.02 -10.96
CA ASP A 32 3.41 6.76 -9.82
C ASP A 32 3.51 5.97 -8.50
N ILE A 33 3.93 4.70 -8.51
CA ILE A 33 4.01 3.88 -7.28
C ILE A 33 5.02 4.41 -6.26
N GLY A 34 5.96 5.27 -6.67
CA GLY A 34 6.87 5.99 -5.78
C GLY A 34 6.35 7.35 -5.31
N ASN A 35 5.16 7.77 -5.75
CA ASN A 35 4.59 9.07 -5.43
C ASN A 35 3.56 8.94 -4.30
N VAL A 36 3.78 9.65 -3.21
CA VAL A 36 2.83 9.71 -2.07
C VAL A 36 1.41 10.10 -2.51
N SER A 37 1.29 10.94 -3.54
CA SER A 37 0.01 11.44 -4.05
C SER A 37 -0.85 10.34 -4.67
N TYR A 38 -0.23 9.29 -5.23
CA TYR A 38 -0.92 8.13 -5.78
C TYR A 38 -1.72 7.40 -4.70
N TYR A 39 -1.05 7.09 -3.58
CA TYR A 39 -1.68 6.42 -2.44
C TYR A 39 -2.70 7.32 -1.73
N GLN A 40 -2.47 8.64 -1.66
CA GLN A 40 -3.48 9.60 -1.18
C GLN A 40 -4.75 9.55 -2.04
N HIS A 41 -4.60 9.51 -3.35
CA HIS A 41 -5.72 9.41 -4.28
C HIS A 41 -6.50 8.10 -4.09
N LEU A 42 -5.81 6.98 -3.97
CA LEU A 42 -6.42 5.66 -3.74
C LEU A 42 -7.16 5.60 -2.39
N ALA A 43 -6.57 6.16 -1.32
CA ALA A 43 -7.21 6.21 -0.01
C ALA A 43 -8.48 7.07 -0.04
N HIS A 44 -8.49 8.17 -0.79
CA HIS A 44 -9.68 9.00 -0.98
C HIS A 44 -10.77 8.28 -1.80
N ILE A 45 -10.39 7.46 -2.79
CA ILE A 45 -11.32 6.58 -3.50
C ILE A 45 -11.93 5.56 -2.54
N ALA A 46 -11.11 4.94 -1.68
CA ALA A 46 -11.58 3.97 -0.69
C ALA A 46 -12.56 4.59 0.32
N GLU A 47 -12.28 5.80 0.83
CA GLU A 47 -13.19 6.54 1.70
C GLU A 47 -14.52 6.85 1.00
N LYS A 48 -14.47 7.35 -0.24
CA LYS A 48 -15.67 7.59 -1.08
C LYS A 48 -16.47 6.31 -1.34
N GLY A 49 -15.79 5.17 -1.43
CA GLY A 49 -16.37 3.84 -1.60
C GLY A 49 -16.97 3.24 -0.33
N LEU A 50 -16.91 3.94 0.82
CA LEU A 50 -17.35 3.43 2.12
C LEU A 50 -16.63 2.16 2.56
N LEU A 51 -15.36 2.00 2.16
CA LEU A 51 -14.51 0.95 2.70
C LEU A 51 -14.15 1.29 4.15
N ASP A 52 -13.97 0.27 4.97
CA ASP A 52 -13.70 0.44 6.39
C ASP A 52 -12.20 0.60 6.67
N ILE A 53 -11.36 -0.04 5.85
CA ILE A 53 -9.92 -0.16 6.09
C ILE A 53 -9.14 -0.09 4.77
N VAL A 54 -8.04 0.67 4.77
CA VAL A 54 -6.97 0.55 3.77
C VAL A 54 -5.75 -0.07 4.43
N PHE A 55 -5.23 -1.11 3.80
CA PHE A 55 -3.99 -1.75 4.18
C PHE A 55 -2.90 -1.41 3.16
N PHE A 56 -1.85 -0.74 3.62
CA PHE A 56 -0.64 -0.48 2.83
C PHE A 56 0.31 -1.66 3.01
N ALA A 57 0.47 -2.46 1.96
CA ALA A 57 1.43 -3.55 1.99
C ALA A 57 2.86 -2.99 1.98
N ASP A 58 3.69 -3.57 2.84
CA ASP A 58 5.13 -3.40 2.87
C ASP A 58 5.73 -4.80 2.64
N ASN A 59 6.88 -4.87 1.99
CA ASN A 59 7.55 -6.13 1.72
C ASN A 59 8.60 -6.42 2.80
N GLN A 60 9.10 -7.66 2.78
CA GLN A 60 10.12 -8.11 3.72
C GLN A 60 11.35 -7.22 3.62
N ALA A 61 11.94 -6.87 4.76
CA ALA A 61 13.19 -6.17 4.79
C ALA A 61 14.26 -6.98 4.03
N PHE A 62 14.78 -6.39 2.95
CA PHE A 62 15.85 -7.02 2.18
C PHE A 62 17.12 -7.05 3.03
N ASN A 63 17.62 -8.25 3.33
CA ASN A 63 18.94 -8.42 3.96
C ASN A 63 20.02 -8.10 2.92
N ALA A 64 20.35 -6.82 2.79
CA ALA A 64 21.49 -6.33 2.03
C ALA A 64 22.79 -6.67 2.77
N SER A 65 23.11 -7.97 2.89
CA SER A 65 24.33 -8.44 3.54
C SER A 65 25.60 -8.00 2.81
N ASP A 66 25.48 -7.67 1.51
CA ASP A 66 26.57 -7.23 0.64
C ASP A 66 26.01 -6.44 -0.56
N ASN A 67 26.81 -5.50 -1.08
CA ASN A 67 26.50 -4.59 -2.18
C ASN A 67 26.31 -5.32 -3.53
N ALA A 68 26.69 -6.60 -3.61
CA ALA A 68 26.54 -7.44 -4.78
C ALA A 68 25.21 -8.21 -4.80
N THR A 69 24.47 -8.27 -3.69
CA THR A 69 23.17 -8.94 -3.64
C THR A 69 22.15 -8.01 -4.29
N LEU A 70 21.84 -8.26 -5.56
CA LEU A 70 20.79 -7.52 -6.24
C LEU A 70 19.42 -7.98 -5.71
N PRO A 71 18.44 -7.07 -5.59
CA PRO A 71 17.03 -7.45 -5.54
C PRO A 71 16.71 -8.55 -6.57
N TYR A 72 16.08 -9.65 -6.13
CA TYR A 72 15.79 -10.80 -6.98
C TYR A 72 14.66 -10.52 -7.98
N SER A 73 13.92 -9.42 -7.76
CA SER A 73 12.75 -9.01 -8.55
C SER A 73 12.70 -7.48 -8.72
N LEU A 74 11.92 -7.01 -9.71
CA LEU A 74 11.55 -5.59 -9.83
C LEU A 74 10.75 -5.11 -8.61
N GLU A 75 10.07 -6.03 -7.92
CA GLU A 75 9.30 -5.77 -6.70
C GLU A 75 10.24 -5.27 -5.60
N ASP A 76 11.38 -5.96 -5.41
CA ASP A 76 12.42 -5.58 -4.44
C ASP A 76 13.15 -4.26 -4.79
N PHE A 77 13.14 -3.81 -6.06
CA PHE A 77 13.86 -2.60 -6.49
C PHE A 77 13.07 -1.31 -6.20
N VAL A 78 11.74 -1.38 -6.13
CA VAL A 78 10.87 -0.21 -6.01
C VAL A 78 10.48 0.09 -4.54
N GLU A 79 10.82 -0.79 -3.60
CA GLU A 79 10.29 -0.78 -2.24
C GLU A 79 11.19 -0.15 -1.18
N HIS A 80 11.42 1.15 -1.36
CA HIS A 80 11.69 2.03 -0.22
C HIS A 80 10.67 3.18 -0.13
N VAL A 81 9.52 3.04 -0.78
CA VAL A 81 8.65 4.17 -1.15
C VAL A 81 7.20 4.00 -0.73
N ILE A 82 6.92 3.26 0.34
CA ILE A 82 5.83 3.70 1.23
C ILE A 82 6.51 4.52 2.31
N PRO A 83 6.60 5.85 2.14
CA PRO A 83 7.24 6.65 3.15
C PRO A 83 6.41 6.47 4.42
N TYR A 84 7.07 6.09 5.51
CA TYR A 84 6.47 5.86 6.84
C TYR A 84 5.50 6.98 7.28
N ASN A 85 5.64 8.17 6.69
CA ASN A 85 4.79 9.33 6.89
C ASN A 85 3.39 9.26 6.23
N ILE A 86 3.09 8.28 5.37
CA ILE A 86 1.83 8.29 4.64
C ILE A 86 0.65 7.86 5.51
N VAL A 87 0.83 6.88 6.39
CA VAL A 87 -0.23 6.44 7.31
C VAL A 87 -0.60 7.59 8.23
N ASP A 88 0.39 8.23 8.86
CA ASP A 88 0.17 9.40 9.72
C ASP A 88 -0.48 10.56 8.95
N TYR A 89 -0.04 10.83 7.72
CA TYR A 89 -0.61 11.88 6.89
C TYR A 89 -2.07 11.60 6.52
N LEU A 90 -2.40 10.35 6.17
CA LEU A 90 -3.75 9.95 5.79
C LEU A 90 -4.68 9.90 7.00
N GLU A 91 -4.23 9.43 8.15
CA GLU A 91 -5.01 9.51 9.40
C GLU A 91 -5.37 10.96 9.75
N MET A 92 -4.49 11.93 9.45
CA MET A 92 -4.80 13.35 9.65
C MET A 92 -5.83 13.92 8.66
N HIS A 93 -5.99 13.34 7.46
CA HIS A 93 -6.78 13.92 6.37
C HIS A 93 -8.06 13.13 6.02
N ILE A 94 -8.18 11.89 6.48
CA ILE A 94 -9.31 11.00 6.18
C ILE A 94 -10.12 10.80 7.46
N SER A 95 -11.45 10.95 7.38
CA SER A 95 -12.28 11.08 8.59
C SER A 95 -12.89 9.78 9.08
N ARG A 96 -12.97 8.76 8.21
CA ARG A 96 -13.77 7.54 8.45
C ARG A 96 -13.07 6.22 8.15
N LEU A 97 -11.90 6.28 7.51
CA LEU A 97 -11.18 5.12 7.01
C LEU A 97 -10.03 4.79 7.96
N HIS A 98 -9.95 3.53 8.44
CA HIS A 98 -8.78 3.12 9.18
C HIS A 98 -7.62 2.82 8.23
N CYS A 99 -6.43 3.35 8.53
CA CYS A 99 -5.22 3.11 7.77
C CYS A 99 -4.31 2.15 8.56
N VAL A 100 -3.82 1.10 7.91
CA VAL A 100 -2.90 0.13 8.53
C VAL A 100 -1.72 -0.05 7.58
N SER A 101 -0.49 0.07 8.08
CA SER A 101 0.70 -0.41 7.35
C SER A 101 1.19 -1.73 7.93
N CYS A 102 1.66 -2.60 7.05
CA CYS A 102 2.59 -3.64 7.44
C CYS A 102 3.96 -3.00 7.68
N LEU A 103 4.66 -3.38 8.75
CA LEU A 103 6.04 -2.98 8.99
C LEU A 103 6.87 -4.25 9.08
N ALA A 104 7.73 -4.50 8.10
CA ALA A 104 8.71 -5.57 8.21
C ALA A 104 9.83 -5.13 9.17
N LEU A 105 9.69 -5.45 10.46
CA LEU A 105 10.78 -5.31 11.43
C LEU A 105 11.81 -6.43 11.17
N ASN A 106 13.05 -6.06 10.85
CA ASN A 106 14.20 -6.95 10.97
C ASN A 106 14.35 -7.32 12.45
N LEU A 107 13.95 -8.54 12.83
CA LEU A 107 14.27 -9.17 14.12
C LEU A 107 15.61 -9.90 14.04
#